data_AF-A0A919HRJ4-F1
#
_entry.id   AF-A0A919HRJ4-F1
#
_cell.length_a   1.000
_cell.length_b   1.000
_cell.length_c   1.000
_cell.angle_alpha   90.00
_cell.angle_beta   90.00
_cell.angle_gamma   90.00
#
_symmetry.space_group_name_H-M   'P 1'
#
loop_
_entity.id
_entity.type
_entity.pdbx_description
1 polymer ?
#
loop_
_entity_poly.entity_id
_entity_poly.type
_entity_poly.pdbx_seq_one_letter_code
_entity_poly.pdbx_strand_id
1 'polypeptide(L)'
;MAVKAWQALGEFTGRDHTHLALNKEDEKIRFRDIQAQPRKIISSPTWSGLESEHVSYNAGYTNVHELIPWRTLSGRQQLYQDHPWMRAFGESLVAYRPPIDTRSVSQMKAVPPNGFPEKALNFLTPHQKWGIHSTYSENLLMLTLSRGGPIVWLSETDAKELGIEDNDWIEAFNANGLSPRGRW
;
A
#
# COMPACT_ATOMS: atom_id res chain seq x y z
N MET A 1 30.53 -5.58 4.32
CA MET A 1 29.37 -6.35 4.83
C MET A 1 28.57 -6.97 3.69
N ALA A 2 28.24 -6.19 2.65
CA ALA A 2 27.51 -6.68 1.47
C ALA A 2 28.17 -7.90 0.80
N VAL A 3 29.49 -7.86 0.54
CA VAL A 3 30.23 -8.99 -0.05
C VAL A 3 30.07 -10.28 0.75
N LYS A 4 30.30 -10.23 2.07
CA LYS A 4 30.09 -11.39 2.96
C LYS A 4 28.66 -11.92 2.93
N ALA A 5 27.67 -11.05 2.80
CA ALA A 5 26.26 -11.44 2.73
C ALA A 5 25.94 -12.14 1.41
N TRP A 6 26.45 -11.63 0.28
CA TRP A 6 26.31 -12.28 -1.03
C TRP A 6 27.05 -13.61 -1.10
N GLN A 7 28.22 -13.70 -0.47
CA GLN A 7 28.96 -14.96 -0.31
C GLN A 7 28.12 -16.00 0.45
N ALA A 8 27.52 -15.60 1.58
CA ALA A 8 26.66 -16.50 2.36
C ALA A 8 25.43 -16.96 1.56
N LEU A 9 24.82 -16.10 0.74
CA LEU A 9 23.73 -16.52 -0.16
C LEU A 9 24.24 -17.49 -1.24
N GLY A 10 25.45 -17.28 -1.76
CA GLY A 10 26.09 -18.15 -2.74
C GLY A 10 26.28 -19.59 -2.27
N GLU A 11 26.44 -19.81 -0.95
CA GLU A 11 26.50 -21.16 -0.36
C GLU A 11 25.18 -21.93 -0.55
N PHE A 12 24.03 -21.24 -0.51
CA PHE A 12 22.72 -21.87 -0.73
C PHE A 12 22.41 -22.10 -2.21
N THR A 13 22.81 -21.16 -3.07
CA THR A 13 22.46 -21.21 -4.50
C THR A 13 23.47 -21.99 -5.33
N GLY A 14 24.69 -22.20 -4.82
CA GLY A 14 25.81 -22.78 -5.55
C GLY A 14 26.34 -21.85 -6.66
N ARG A 15 26.04 -20.55 -6.60
CA ARG A 15 26.41 -19.53 -7.60
C ARG A 15 27.13 -18.38 -6.91
N ASP A 16 28.15 -17.84 -7.56
CA ASP A 16 28.75 -16.59 -7.07
C ASP A 16 27.79 -15.42 -7.29
N HIS A 17 27.58 -14.65 -6.23
CA HIS A 17 26.79 -13.42 -6.24
C HIS A 17 27.60 -12.22 -5.72
N THR A 18 28.87 -12.43 -5.36
CA THR A 18 29.71 -11.38 -4.76
C THR A 18 30.02 -10.26 -5.74
N HIS A 19 30.05 -10.54 -7.05
CA HIS A 19 30.20 -9.55 -8.12
C HIS A 19 29.19 -8.40 -8.03
N LEU A 20 28.02 -8.62 -7.42
CA LEU A 20 27.00 -7.61 -7.22
C LEU A 20 27.39 -6.52 -6.20
N ALA A 21 28.44 -6.73 -5.42
CA ALA A 21 28.91 -5.79 -4.40
C ALA A 21 30.44 -5.59 -4.36
N LEU A 22 31.25 -6.42 -5.04
CA LEU A 22 32.72 -6.32 -5.02
C LEU A 22 33.23 -4.94 -5.45
N ASN A 23 32.63 -4.34 -6.48
CA ASN A 23 32.99 -2.99 -6.96
C ASN A 23 32.70 -1.88 -5.93
N LYS A 24 31.96 -2.18 -4.85
CA LYS A 24 31.62 -1.27 -3.76
C LYS A 24 32.00 -1.86 -2.40
N GLU A 25 32.96 -2.79 -2.34
CA GLU A 25 33.34 -3.45 -1.07
C GLU A 25 33.87 -2.45 -0.03
N ASP A 26 34.63 -1.45 -0.48
CA ASP A 26 35.22 -0.42 0.37
C ASP A 26 34.22 0.62 0.86
N GLU A 27 33.07 0.74 0.19
CA GLU A 27 32.03 1.73 0.44
C GLU A 27 31.49 1.60 1.86
N LYS A 28 31.49 2.73 2.58
CA LYS A 28 31.19 2.79 4.01
C LYS A 28 30.44 4.09 4.31
N ILE A 29 29.14 4.08 4.03
CA ILE A 29 28.25 5.22 4.34
C ILE A 29 28.28 5.51 5.85
N ARG A 30 28.50 6.77 6.23
CA ARG A 30 28.43 7.25 7.63
C ARG A 30 27.34 8.29 7.80
N PHE A 31 26.89 8.43 9.04
CA PHE A 31 25.87 9.42 9.39
C PHE A 31 26.26 10.85 8.99
N ARG A 32 27.51 11.26 9.25
CA ARG A 32 28.00 12.60 8.88
C ARG A 32 28.06 12.81 7.36
N ASP A 33 28.32 11.75 6.59
CA ASP A 33 28.39 11.86 5.13
C ASP A 33 27.01 12.08 4.50
N ILE A 34 25.97 11.39 5.01
CA ILE A 34 24.60 11.56 4.52
C ILE A 34 23.97 12.89 4.92
N GLN A 35 24.46 13.52 6.01
CA GLN A 35 24.12 14.90 6.33
C GLN A 35 24.71 15.89 5.31
N ALA A 36 25.90 15.60 4.78
CA ALA A 36 26.55 16.44 3.77
C ALA A 36 25.88 16.30 2.39
N GLN A 37 25.56 15.07 1.99
CA GLN A 37 24.80 14.79 0.77
C GLN A 37 24.22 13.37 0.82
N PRO A 38 22.95 13.16 0.41
CA PRO A 38 22.36 11.82 0.34
C PRO A 38 23.24 10.82 -0.43
N ARG A 39 23.31 9.58 0.05
CA ARG A 39 24.12 8.51 -0.54
C ARG A 39 23.21 7.41 -1.07
N LYS A 40 23.51 6.92 -2.27
CA LYS A 40 22.90 5.71 -2.83
C LYS A 40 23.42 4.50 -2.07
N ILE A 41 22.53 3.55 -1.78
CA ILE A 41 22.88 2.31 -1.07
C ILE A 41 23.59 1.31 -1.99
N ILE A 42 24.01 0.17 -1.41
CA ILE A 42 24.70 -0.93 -2.10
C ILE A 42 23.69 -2.07 -2.33
N SER A 43 23.81 -2.77 -3.45
CA SER A 43 23.08 -4.01 -3.71
C SER A 43 23.26 -5.01 -2.57
N SER A 44 22.17 -5.54 -2.04
CA SER A 44 22.15 -6.45 -0.88
C SER A 44 21.28 -7.68 -1.16
N PRO A 45 21.66 -8.88 -0.69
CA PRO A 45 20.84 -10.09 -0.79
C PRO A 45 19.53 -10.00 0.00
N THR A 46 19.36 -8.96 0.83
CA THR A 46 18.07 -8.63 1.47
C THR A 46 16.98 -8.32 0.44
N TRP A 47 17.37 -7.80 -0.72
CA TRP A 47 16.46 -7.31 -1.76
C TRP A 47 16.64 -8.10 -3.06
N SER A 48 15.74 -7.87 -4.02
CA SER A 48 15.70 -8.61 -5.30
C SER A 48 15.97 -7.74 -6.53
N GLY A 49 16.35 -6.49 -6.34
CA GLY A 49 16.82 -5.58 -7.39
C GLY A 49 18.27 -5.16 -7.18
N LEU A 50 18.82 -4.42 -8.14
CA LEU A 50 20.20 -3.96 -8.13
C LEU A 50 20.31 -2.44 -7.98
N GLU A 51 21.30 -2.01 -7.20
CA GLU A 51 21.74 -0.62 -7.13
C GLU A 51 22.88 -0.39 -8.12
N SER A 52 22.52 -0.18 -9.38
CA SER A 52 23.45 -0.02 -10.51
C SER A 52 23.39 1.38 -11.12
N GLU A 53 24.46 1.81 -11.77
CA GLU A 53 24.50 3.04 -12.57
C GLU A 53 23.99 2.82 -14.01
N HIS A 54 23.76 1.56 -14.41
CA HIS A 54 23.34 1.18 -15.77
C HIS A 54 21.92 0.60 -15.83
N VAL A 55 21.40 0.09 -14.71
CA VAL A 55 20.04 -0.45 -14.61
C VAL A 55 19.38 0.06 -13.34
N SER A 56 18.16 0.59 -13.47
CA SER A 56 17.36 1.01 -12.31
C SER A 56 16.96 -0.20 -11.47
N TYR A 57 16.76 0.02 -10.16
CA TYR A 57 16.26 -1.01 -9.28
C TYR A 57 14.92 -1.57 -9.80
N ASN A 58 14.83 -2.90 -9.93
CA ASN A 58 13.62 -3.62 -10.32
C ASN A 58 13.48 -4.88 -9.44
N ALA A 59 12.35 -5.05 -8.77
CA ALA A 59 12.13 -6.19 -7.89
C ALA A 59 12.01 -7.50 -8.69
N GLY A 60 12.63 -8.57 -8.20
CA GLY A 60 12.71 -9.85 -8.90
C GLY A 60 13.82 -9.93 -9.95
N TYR A 61 14.57 -8.85 -10.19
CA TYR A 61 15.68 -8.83 -11.14
C TYR A 61 16.72 -9.90 -10.83
N THR A 62 17.15 -10.03 -9.57
CA THR A 62 18.13 -11.04 -9.19
C THR A 62 17.57 -12.46 -9.29
N ASN A 63 16.26 -12.66 -9.05
CA ASN A 63 15.64 -13.97 -9.28
C ASN A 63 15.74 -14.40 -10.76
N VAL A 64 15.52 -13.45 -11.67
CA VAL A 64 15.56 -13.72 -13.12
C VAL A 64 16.99 -13.85 -13.66
N HIS A 65 17.91 -12.96 -13.26
CA HIS A 65 19.24 -12.86 -13.86
C HIS A 65 20.33 -13.60 -13.06
N GLU A 66 20.20 -13.67 -11.74
CA GLU A 66 21.15 -14.37 -10.86
C GLU A 66 20.70 -15.80 -10.56
N LEU A 67 19.49 -16.18 -10.99
CA LEU A 67 18.87 -17.49 -10.75
C LEU A 67 18.71 -17.82 -9.27
N ILE A 68 18.56 -16.78 -8.44
CA ILE A 68 18.20 -16.93 -7.03
C ILE A 68 16.73 -17.37 -6.95
N PRO A 69 16.40 -18.51 -6.32
CA PRO A 69 15.00 -18.94 -6.21
C PRO A 69 14.13 -17.92 -5.48
N TRP A 70 12.85 -17.81 -5.86
CA TRP A 70 11.88 -17.19 -4.97
C TRP A 70 11.71 -18.07 -3.73
N ARG A 71 11.49 -17.46 -2.56
CA ARG A 71 11.29 -18.20 -1.30
C ARG A 71 9.86 -18.74 -1.18
N THR A 72 9.49 -19.56 -2.16
CA THR A 72 8.20 -20.25 -2.29
C THR A 72 8.42 -21.76 -2.31
N LEU A 73 7.36 -22.57 -2.19
CA LEU A 73 7.46 -24.03 -2.18
C LEU A 73 8.16 -24.59 -3.44
N SER A 74 7.91 -24.00 -4.60
CA SER A 74 8.46 -24.45 -5.88
C SER A 74 9.76 -23.74 -6.29
N GLY A 75 10.25 -22.78 -5.49
CA GLY A 75 11.40 -21.93 -5.84
C GLY A 75 11.12 -20.91 -6.96
N ARG A 76 9.87 -20.77 -7.41
CA ARG A 76 9.42 -19.95 -8.56
C ARG A 76 8.25 -19.06 -8.17
N GLN A 77 7.84 -18.15 -9.06
CA GLN A 77 6.56 -17.44 -8.91
C GLN A 77 5.43 -18.47 -8.84
N GLN A 78 4.78 -18.59 -7.68
CA GLN A 78 3.89 -19.70 -7.36
C GLN A 78 2.44 -19.35 -7.76
N LEU A 79 2.03 -19.78 -8.95
CA LEU A 79 0.67 -19.56 -9.45
C LEU A 79 -0.37 -20.43 -8.73
N TYR A 80 0.01 -21.63 -8.28
CA TYR A 80 -0.87 -22.56 -7.60
C TYR A 80 -0.58 -22.62 -6.08
N GLN A 81 -1.59 -22.29 -5.27
CA GLN A 81 -1.52 -22.26 -3.82
C GLN A 81 -2.15 -23.55 -3.25
N ASP A 82 -1.32 -24.53 -2.90
CA ASP A 82 -1.75 -25.91 -2.61
C ASP A 82 -2.05 -26.18 -1.12
N HIS A 83 -1.76 -25.22 -0.24
CA HIS A 83 -2.08 -25.31 1.18
C HIS A 83 -3.56 -25.70 1.38
N PRO A 84 -3.91 -26.63 2.31
CA PRO A 84 -5.28 -27.10 2.49
C PRO A 84 -6.32 -26.00 2.63
N TRP A 85 -6.00 -24.89 3.32
CA TRP A 85 -6.90 -23.74 3.40
C TRP A 85 -7.08 -23.04 2.05
N MET A 86 -6.01 -22.81 1.28
CA MET A 86 -6.10 -22.15 -0.02
C MET A 86 -6.98 -22.96 -0.98
N ARG A 87 -6.89 -24.29 -0.95
CA ARG A 87 -7.78 -25.16 -1.72
C ARG A 87 -9.22 -25.14 -1.21
N ALA A 88 -9.41 -25.30 0.11
CA ALA A 88 -10.75 -25.34 0.72
C ALA A 88 -11.53 -24.03 0.56
N PHE A 89 -10.84 -22.89 0.61
CA PHE A 89 -11.44 -21.57 0.40
C PHE A 89 -11.49 -21.15 -1.08
N GLY A 90 -11.08 -22.00 -2.03
CA GLY A 90 -11.14 -21.69 -3.46
C GLY A 90 -10.14 -20.61 -3.93
N GLU A 91 -8.99 -20.50 -3.27
CA GLU A 91 -7.87 -19.58 -3.55
C GLU A 91 -6.66 -20.29 -4.17
N SER A 92 -6.80 -21.55 -4.57
CA SER A 92 -5.69 -22.31 -5.16
C SER A 92 -5.18 -21.74 -6.49
N LEU A 93 -6.05 -21.06 -7.23
CA LEU A 93 -5.74 -20.24 -8.41
C LEU A 93 -6.49 -18.92 -8.28
N VAL A 94 -6.05 -17.91 -9.03
CA VAL A 94 -6.78 -16.63 -9.14
C VAL A 94 -8.18 -16.87 -9.70
N ALA A 95 -9.17 -16.26 -9.07
CA ALA A 95 -10.56 -16.29 -9.50
C ALA A 95 -11.21 -14.95 -9.18
N TYR A 96 -12.25 -14.59 -9.94
CA TYR A 96 -13.08 -13.44 -9.60
C TYR A 96 -13.77 -13.69 -8.25
N ARG A 97 -13.76 -12.68 -7.39
CA ARG A 97 -14.54 -12.65 -6.15
C ARG A 97 -15.23 -11.30 -6.02
N PRO A 98 -16.56 -11.27 -5.83
CA PRO A 98 -17.25 -10.03 -5.58
C PRO A 98 -16.83 -9.45 -4.21
N PRO A 99 -16.97 -8.13 -4.00
CA PRO A 99 -16.88 -7.55 -2.67
C PRO A 99 -17.80 -8.28 -1.68
N ILE A 100 -17.34 -8.50 -0.46
CA ILE A 100 -18.16 -9.14 0.58
C ILE A 100 -19.28 -8.19 1.03
N ASP A 101 -20.43 -8.74 1.40
CA ASP A 101 -21.46 -8.00 2.11
C ASP A 101 -21.09 -7.94 3.60
N THR A 102 -20.69 -6.74 4.06
CA THR A 102 -20.33 -6.49 5.46
C THR A 102 -21.55 -6.43 6.38
N ARG A 103 -22.76 -6.33 5.81
CA ARG A 103 -24.04 -6.20 6.52
C ARG A 103 -24.12 -5.01 7.50
N SER A 104 -23.19 -4.06 7.39
CA SER A 104 -23.09 -2.96 8.35
C SER A 104 -24.23 -1.94 8.23
N VAL A 105 -24.89 -1.87 7.07
CA VAL A 105 -26.10 -1.04 6.87
C VAL A 105 -27.36 -1.84 7.21
N SER A 106 -27.48 -3.08 6.72
CA SER A 106 -28.69 -3.91 6.89
C SER A 106 -28.91 -4.40 8.33
N GLN A 107 -27.85 -4.53 9.13
CA GLN A 107 -27.92 -4.92 10.54
C GLN A 107 -27.77 -3.75 11.51
N MET A 108 -27.80 -2.52 11.00
CA MET A 108 -27.75 -1.33 11.83
C MET A 108 -29.01 -1.24 12.70
N LYS A 109 -28.83 -0.90 13.99
CA LYS A 109 -29.97 -0.55 14.85
C LYS A 109 -30.65 0.70 14.27
N ALA A 110 -31.98 0.76 14.34
CA ALA A 110 -32.73 1.91 13.85
C ALA A 110 -32.16 3.22 14.43
N VAL A 111 -31.73 4.11 13.55
CA VAL A 111 -31.31 5.48 13.89
C VAL A 111 -32.55 6.37 13.71
N PRO A 112 -32.90 7.23 14.68
CA PRO A 112 -34.00 8.16 14.50
C PRO A 112 -33.76 9.05 13.27
N PRO A 113 -34.74 9.19 12.36
CA PRO A 113 -34.55 10.02 11.17
C PRO A 113 -34.37 11.48 11.58
N ASN A 114 -33.44 12.17 10.92
CA ASN A 114 -33.19 13.60 11.11
C ASN A 114 -34.05 14.49 10.19
N GLY A 115 -34.92 13.88 9.38
CA GLY A 115 -35.79 14.57 8.42
C GLY A 115 -35.25 14.64 6.98
N PHE A 116 -34.03 14.15 6.72
CA PHE A 116 -33.41 14.10 5.39
C PHE A 116 -33.41 12.66 4.83
N PRO A 117 -33.36 12.48 3.50
CA PRO A 117 -33.24 11.17 2.89
C PRO A 117 -31.90 10.48 3.22
N GLU A 118 -31.90 9.15 3.22
CA GLU A 118 -30.71 8.32 3.45
C GLU A 118 -30.48 7.38 2.25
N LYS A 119 -29.22 7.16 1.87
CA LYS A 119 -28.84 6.25 0.77
C LYS A 119 -27.59 5.46 1.11
N ALA A 120 -27.63 4.15 0.87
CA ALA A 120 -26.47 3.27 1.04
C ALA A 120 -25.51 3.43 -0.15
N LEU A 121 -24.26 3.79 0.13
CA LEU A 121 -23.18 3.96 -0.84
C LEU A 121 -21.94 3.16 -0.45
N ASN A 122 -21.06 2.86 -1.40
CA ASN A 122 -19.77 2.27 -1.11
C ASN A 122 -18.82 3.33 -0.52
N PHE A 123 -18.26 3.06 0.66
CA PHE A 123 -17.40 4.01 1.37
C PHE A 123 -15.92 3.74 1.08
N LEU A 124 -15.35 4.51 0.14
CA LEU A 124 -13.95 4.39 -0.27
C LEU A 124 -13.08 5.43 0.45
N THR A 125 -11.94 5.01 0.99
CA THR A 125 -10.98 5.88 1.70
C THR A 125 -9.61 5.92 1.00
N PRO A 126 -9.51 6.46 -0.23
CA PRO A 126 -8.23 6.64 -0.88
C PRO A 126 -7.35 7.62 -0.10
N HIS A 127 -6.02 7.52 -0.26
CA HIS A 127 -5.12 8.47 0.37
C HIS A 127 -5.35 9.89 -0.16
N GLN A 128 -5.41 10.87 0.76
CA GLN A 128 -5.67 12.25 0.40
C GLN A 128 -4.47 12.92 -0.29
N LYS A 129 -4.76 13.95 -1.10
CA LYS A 129 -3.75 14.81 -1.72
C LYS A 129 -3.12 15.81 -0.73
N TRP A 130 -3.84 16.16 0.34
CA TRP A 130 -3.55 17.30 1.21
C TRP A 130 -2.90 16.90 2.55
N GLY A 131 -2.18 15.78 2.56
CA GLY A 131 -1.48 15.31 3.74
C GLY A 131 -0.92 13.91 3.54
N ILE A 132 -0.13 13.44 4.51
CA ILE A 132 0.36 12.06 4.55
C ILE A 132 -0.31 11.38 5.73
N HIS A 133 -1.35 10.60 5.44
CA HIS A 133 -2.28 10.10 6.47
C HIS A 133 -2.90 11.28 7.25
N SER A 134 -2.79 11.31 8.58
CA SER A 134 -3.19 12.45 9.41
C SER A 134 -2.09 13.51 9.57
N THR A 135 -0.83 13.19 9.23
CA THR A 135 0.25 14.18 9.26
C THR A 135 -0.02 15.25 8.20
N TYR A 136 0.07 16.51 8.63
CA TYR A 136 -0.33 17.71 7.88
C TYR A 136 -1.83 17.93 7.70
N SER A 137 -2.71 17.06 8.22
CA SER A 137 -4.17 17.28 8.13
C SER A 137 -4.64 18.55 8.85
N GLU A 138 -3.95 18.94 9.92
CA GLU A 138 -4.17 20.19 10.67
C GLU A 138 -3.24 21.34 10.22
N ASN A 139 -2.39 21.11 9.22
CA ASN A 139 -1.49 22.14 8.73
C ASN A 139 -2.30 23.21 7.98
N LEU A 140 -2.19 24.46 8.42
CA LEU A 140 -2.97 25.57 7.87
C LEU A 140 -2.81 25.74 6.35
N LEU A 141 -1.62 25.49 5.79
CA LEU A 141 -1.41 25.57 4.34
C LEU A 141 -2.20 24.49 3.61
N MET A 142 -2.16 23.25 4.12
CA MET A 142 -2.92 22.14 3.52
C MET A 142 -4.42 22.34 3.66
N LEU A 143 -4.88 22.83 4.81
CA LEU A 143 -6.28 23.19 5.03
C LEU A 143 -6.74 24.30 4.07
N THR A 144 -5.91 25.33 3.86
CA THR A 144 -6.19 26.46 2.96
C THR A 144 -6.22 26.03 1.49
N LEU A 145 -5.34 25.10 1.08
CA LEU A 145 -5.31 24.56 -0.28
C LEU A 145 -6.38 23.47 -0.53
N SER A 146 -6.98 22.97 0.54
CA SER A 146 -8.08 22.01 0.55
C SER A 146 -9.41 22.76 0.78
N ARG A 147 -10.36 22.10 1.45
CA ARG A 147 -11.68 22.62 1.87
C ARG A 147 -11.72 22.92 3.38
N GLY A 148 -10.59 23.29 3.99
CA GLY A 148 -10.55 23.78 5.37
C GLY A 148 -10.88 22.75 6.47
N GLY A 149 -10.94 21.45 6.15
CA GLY A 149 -11.22 20.40 7.12
C GLY A 149 -11.57 19.05 6.48
N PRO A 150 -12.17 18.13 7.26
CA PRO A 150 -12.65 16.84 6.76
C PRO A 150 -13.73 17.01 5.69
N ILE A 151 -13.58 16.28 4.59
CA ILE A 151 -14.53 16.26 3.47
C ILE A 151 -14.78 14.84 2.97
N VAL A 152 -15.92 14.63 2.33
CA VAL A 152 -16.31 13.36 1.69
C VAL A 152 -16.72 13.65 0.26
N TRP A 153 -16.10 12.99 -0.71
CA TRP A 153 -16.47 13.16 -2.11
C TRP A 153 -17.68 12.29 -2.46
N LEU A 154 -18.74 12.91 -2.97
CA LEU A 154 -19.94 12.27 -3.53
C LEU A 154 -20.09 12.59 -5.01
N SER A 155 -20.77 11.70 -5.75
CA SER A 155 -21.15 11.98 -7.13
C SER A 155 -22.24 13.06 -7.16
N GLU A 156 -22.29 13.87 -8.22
CA GLU A 156 -23.37 14.85 -8.37
C GLU A 156 -24.76 14.20 -8.41
N THR A 157 -24.86 12.97 -8.92
CA THR A 157 -26.14 12.26 -9.03
C THR A 157 -26.65 11.88 -7.66
N ASP A 158 -25.79 11.29 -6.82
CA ASP A 158 -26.15 10.91 -5.45
C ASP A 158 -26.41 12.15 -4.58
N ALA A 159 -25.62 13.21 -4.73
CA ALA A 159 -25.81 14.47 -4.00
C ALA A 159 -27.17 15.12 -4.34
N LYS A 160 -27.52 15.20 -5.63
CA LYS A 160 -28.82 15.74 -6.08
C LYS A 160 -30.00 14.91 -5.57
N GLU A 161 -29.90 13.59 -5.57
CA GLU A 161 -30.94 12.69 -5.04
C GLU A 161 -31.15 12.87 -3.54
N LEU A 162 -30.06 13.11 -2.80
CA LEU A 162 -30.09 13.35 -1.36
C LEU A 162 -30.37 14.81 -0.97
N GLY A 163 -30.46 15.72 -1.95
CA GLY A 163 -30.64 17.15 -1.69
C GLY A 163 -29.45 17.83 -1.02
N ILE A 164 -28.22 17.38 -1.32
CA ILE A 164 -26.96 17.89 -0.77
C ILE A 164 -26.34 18.87 -1.76
N GLU A 165 -26.03 20.08 -1.31
CA GLU A 165 -25.29 21.09 -2.07
C GLU A 165 -23.78 21.07 -1.74
N ASP A 166 -22.95 21.64 -2.62
CA ASP A 166 -21.49 21.67 -2.45
C ASP A 166 -21.14 22.34 -1.14
N ASN A 167 -20.28 21.69 -0.35
CA ASN A 167 -19.83 22.15 0.97
C ASN A 167 -20.86 22.04 2.11
N ASP A 168 -22.01 21.38 1.89
CA ASP A 168 -22.96 21.03 2.94
C ASP A 168 -22.38 20.05 3.95
N TRP A 169 -22.84 20.15 5.19
CA TRP A 169 -22.53 19.17 6.22
C TRP A 169 -23.29 17.87 5.97
N ILE A 170 -22.56 16.76 5.90
CA ILE A 170 -23.14 15.43 5.77
C ILE A 170 -22.75 14.54 6.95
N GLU A 171 -23.53 13.49 7.15
CA GLU A 171 -23.28 12.43 8.13
C GLU A 171 -23.23 11.08 7.40
N ALA A 172 -22.14 10.34 7.56
CA ALA A 172 -22.00 8.98 7.04
C ALA A 172 -21.87 8.00 8.21
N PHE A 173 -22.70 6.96 8.23
CA PHE A 173 -22.78 6.04 9.36
C PHE A 173 -23.12 4.62 8.95
N ASN A 174 -22.78 3.67 9.82
CA ASN A 174 -23.23 2.28 9.76
C ASN A 174 -23.19 1.67 11.18
N ALA A 175 -23.41 0.36 11.31
CA ALA A 175 -23.38 -0.34 12.60
C ALA A 175 -22.06 -0.20 13.39
N ASN A 176 -20.95 0.16 12.74
CA ASN A 176 -19.65 0.36 13.40
C ASN A 176 -19.50 1.75 14.03
N GLY A 177 -20.31 2.73 13.59
CA GLY A 177 -20.26 4.09 14.10
C GLY A 177 -20.61 5.15 13.06
N LEU A 178 -20.46 6.40 13.48
CA LEU A 178 -20.72 7.63 12.73
C LEU A 178 -19.38 8.32 12.42
N SER A 179 -19.19 8.78 11.18
CA SER A 179 -18.06 9.63 10.84
C SER A 179 -18.20 11.01 11.50
N PRO A 180 -17.11 11.68 11.90
CA PRO A 180 -17.17 13.11 12.20
C PRO A 180 -17.83 13.84 11.02
N ARG A 181 -18.71 14.81 11.30
CA ARG A 181 -19.34 15.61 10.24
C ARG A 181 -18.26 16.13 9.30
N GLY A 182 -18.45 15.89 8.01
CA GLY A 182 -17.59 16.38 6.94
C GLY A 182 -18.41 17.23 5.98
N ARG A 183 -17.74 18.04 5.18
CA ARG A 183 -18.42 18.76 4.08
C ARG A 183 -18.33 17.93 2.80
N TRP A 184 -19.37 17.92 1.97
CA TRP A 184 -19.23 17.42 0.59
C TRP A 184 -18.26 18.33 -0.18
#